data_AF-A0A370E0N6-F1
#
_entry.id   AF-A0A370E0N6-F1
#
_cell.length_a   1.000
_cell.length_b   1.000
_cell.length_c   1.000
_cell.angle_alpha   90.00
_cell.angle_beta   90.00
_cell.angle_gamma   90.00
#
_symmetry.space_group_name_H-M   'P 1'
#
loop_
_entity.id
_entity.type
_entity.pdbx_description
1 polymer ?
#
loop_
_entity_poly.entity_id
_entity_poly.type
_entity_poly.pdbx_seq_one_letter_code
_entity_poly.pdbx_strand_id
1 'polypeptide(L)'
;MKRPFQKSYPLEHSGTSQSERQAPALPPHKLAIDGRDRDQLIAFGRRLAAHIRFATPFGNEGNWSPLFELLKNPDSFAEQHDAPPQAALFLAFIKLFEKAQGELNRLSKSHLDYYYRELLQLAPKPAQADHVNLLFEARPKRDQVTVPAGTVFTAGDLRYATDRNVWINRTAIEHLCSLYREPASGQLHFALQSNSLDGLGAALPKDQPAWPAFGHTGIPKATVGFALASTLLQLSSGKRTITASLRLELGDEDPPLNEAAKSLLIEFSGEKGWLGPFSPSSVEITESSDNWLLQFVVVLDAEAEAVTAYDAEVLDGGFVTTLPLMKVSVSPETPALREWLEQHDLVDMQLQTKVENAGELVAENDLGRVDTGKPFLPFGPQPKTGSTFAVASPEMLNKQVTSFSLNLNW
;
A
#
# COMPACT_ATOMS: atom_id res chain seq x y z
N MET A 1 22.84 20.10 -28.97
CA MET A 1 22.13 18.86 -28.59
C MET A 1 22.38 17.78 -29.66
N LYS A 2 23.34 16.88 -29.44
CA LYS A 2 23.52 15.69 -30.28
C LYS A 2 22.81 14.52 -29.59
N ARG A 3 21.83 13.90 -30.25
CA ARG A 3 21.20 12.66 -29.77
C ARG A 3 22.25 11.54 -29.83
N PRO A 4 22.43 10.72 -28.76
CA PRO A 4 23.29 9.55 -28.86
C PRO A 4 22.58 8.48 -29.69
N PHE A 5 23.31 7.86 -30.62
CA PHE A 5 22.87 6.66 -31.31
C PHE A 5 22.73 5.52 -30.29
N GLN A 6 21.50 5.23 -29.85
CA GLN A 6 21.16 3.95 -29.24
C GLN A 6 21.03 2.92 -30.37
N LYS A 7 22.07 2.11 -30.58
CA LYS A 7 21.87 0.78 -31.14
C LYS A 7 21.43 -0.12 -29.99
N SER A 8 20.26 -0.75 -30.10
CA SER A 8 19.93 -1.89 -29.23
C SER A 8 21.03 -2.93 -29.37
N TYR A 9 21.55 -3.40 -28.24
CA TYR A 9 22.38 -4.59 -28.20
C TYR A 9 21.56 -5.74 -28.81
N PRO A 10 22.11 -6.55 -29.74
CA PRO A 10 21.38 -7.65 -30.39
C PRO A 10 21.04 -8.81 -29.44
N LEU A 11 21.32 -8.67 -28.15
CA LEU A 11 21.09 -9.65 -27.10
C LEU A 11 20.27 -8.98 -26.00
N GLU A 12 18.95 -9.06 -26.09
CA GLU A 12 18.05 -8.74 -24.99
C GLU A 12 17.99 -9.96 -24.06
N HIS A 13 18.57 -9.82 -22.86
CA HIS A 13 18.55 -10.85 -21.83
C HIS A 13 17.60 -10.42 -20.69
N SER A 14 16.36 -10.88 -20.71
CA SER A 14 15.54 -10.98 -19.50
C SER A 14 16.02 -12.19 -18.70
N GLY A 15 17.04 -12.01 -17.86
CA GLY A 15 17.76 -13.09 -17.15
C GLY A 15 16.94 -13.98 -16.19
N THR A 16 15.61 -13.98 -16.28
CA THR A 16 14.67 -14.58 -15.33
C THR A 16 14.20 -15.98 -15.73
N SER A 17 14.15 -16.37 -17.01
CA SER A 17 13.74 -17.72 -17.42
C SER A 17 14.91 -18.60 -17.87
N GLN A 18 14.97 -19.86 -17.40
CA GLN A 18 16.05 -20.80 -17.71
C GLN A 18 16.07 -21.19 -19.21
N SER A 19 14.89 -21.19 -19.84
CA SER A 19 14.67 -21.44 -21.27
C SER A 19 15.18 -20.31 -22.17
N GLU A 20 15.23 -19.07 -21.69
CA GLU A 20 15.70 -17.90 -22.46
C GLU A 20 17.23 -17.72 -22.43
N ARG A 21 17.95 -18.49 -21.60
CA ARG A 21 19.42 -18.38 -21.47
C ARG A 21 20.19 -18.99 -22.63
N GLN A 22 19.58 -19.88 -23.42
CA GLN A 22 20.23 -20.50 -24.57
C GLN A 22 19.65 -19.94 -25.85
N ALA A 23 20.37 -19.00 -26.48
CA ALA A 23 20.04 -18.60 -27.85
C ALA A 23 20.06 -19.87 -28.73
N PRO A 24 19.06 -20.08 -29.60
CA PRO A 24 18.98 -21.28 -30.42
C PRO A 24 20.24 -21.54 -31.25
N ALA A 25 21.05 -20.52 -31.55
CA ALA A 25 22.27 -20.62 -32.35
C ALA A 25 23.53 -21.06 -31.58
N LEU A 26 23.50 -21.03 -30.24
CA LEU A 26 24.64 -21.35 -29.37
C LEU A 26 24.93 -22.85 -29.11
N PRO A 27 24.05 -23.83 -29.39
CA PRO A 27 24.40 -25.22 -29.12
C PRO A 27 25.59 -25.68 -30.00
N PRO A 28 26.65 -26.26 -29.42
CA PRO A 28 27.88 -26.62 -30.15
C PRO A 28 27.64 -27.62 -31.30
N HIS A 29 26.54 -28.38 -31.24
CA HIS A 29 26.16 -29.35 -32.27
C HIS A 29 25.55 -28.70 -33.52
N LYS A 30 25.25 -27.39 -33.52
CA LYS A 30 24.72 -26.69 -34.70
C LYS A 30 25.80 -26.28 -35.70
N LEU A 31 27.06 -26.24 -35.30
CA LEU A 31 28.19 -26.00 -36.20
C LEU A 31 28.80 -27.34 -36.63
N ALA A 32 28.26 -27.91 -37.70
CA ALA A 32 28.87 -29.05 -38.37
C ALA A 32 30.11 -28.59 -39.15
N ILE A 33 31.22 -29.29 -38.98
CA ILE A 33 32.43 -29.08 -39.79
C ILE A 33 32.17 -29.51 -41.24
N ASP A 34 31.42 -30.60 -41.41
CA ASP A 34 30.88 -31.03 -42.69
C ASP A 34 29.38 -31.26 -42.55
N GLY A 35 28.60 -30.28 -43.01
CA GLY A 35 27.13 -30.29 -42.98
C GLY A 35 26.49 -30.83 -44.26
N ARG A 36 27.25 -31.48 -45.16
CA ARG A 36 26.70 -31.98 -46.42
C ARG A 36 25.79 -33.17 -46.17
N ASP A 37 24.53 -33.04 -46.56
CA ASP A 37 23.62 -34.17 -46.56
C ASP A 37 23.92 -35.17 -47.70
N ARG A 38 23.21 -36.30 -47.69
CA ARG A 38 23.34 -37.38 -48.68
C ARG A 38 23.24 -36.86 -50.12
N ASP A 39 22.29 -35.99 -50.40
CA ASP A 39 22.00 -35.51 -51.75
C ASP A 39 23.08 -34.53 -52.22
N GLN A 40 23.61 -33.70 -51.32
CA GLN A 40 24.75 -32.83 -51.57
C GLN A 40 26.04 -33.62 -51.84
N LEU A 41 26.25 -34.75 -51.15
CA LEU A 41 27.37 -35.65 -51.41
C LEU A 41 27.25 -36.34 -52.78
N ILE A 42 26.04 -36.78 -53.15
CA ILE A 42 25.76 -37.34 -54.49
C ILE A 42 25.97 -36.27 -55.57
N ALA A 43 25.48 -35.04 -55.35
CA ALA A 43 25.68 -33.92 -56.26
C ALA A 43 27.17 -33.52 -56.40
N PHE A 44 27.94 -33.63 -55.32
CA PHE A 44 29.39 -33.47 -55.36
C PHE A 44 30.05 -34.55 -56.20
N GLY A 45 29.70 -35.82 -55.97
CA GLY A 45 30.18 -36.95 -56.77
C GLY A 45 29.86 -36.79 -58.27
N ARG A 46 28.65 -36.34 -58.61
CA ARG A 46 28.25 -36.05 -59.99
C ARG A 46 29.14 -35.00 -60.66
N ARG A 47 29.42 -33.89 -59.96
CA ARG A 47 30.31 -32.84 -60.47
C ARG A 47 31.73 -33.36 -60.68
N LEU A 48 32.24 -34.14 -59.73
CA LEU A 48 33.58 -34.74 -59.83
C LEU A 48 33.67 -35.72 -61.01
N ALA A 49 32.66 -36.57 -61.17
CA ALA A 49 32.61 -37.60 -62.21
C ALA A 49 32.69 -37.04 -63.64
N ALA A 50 32.18 -35.84 -63.88
CA ALA A 50 32.28 -35.16 -65.17
C ALA A 50 33.72 -34.87 -65.60
N HIS A 51 34.63 -34.76 -64.63
CA HIS A 51 36.05 -34.48 -64.84
C HIS A 51 36.93 -35.73 -64.85
N ILE A 52 36.41 -36.88 -64.39
CA ILE A 52 37.16 -38.14 -64.39
C ILE A 52 36.89 -38.87 -65.72
N ARG A 53 37.93 -38.98 -66.55
CA ARG A 53 37.86 -39.70 -67.82
C ARG A 53 38.21 -41.18 -67.63
N PHE A 54 37.62 -42.04 -68.46
CA PHE A 54 38.04 -43.43 -68.60
C PHE A 54 38.24 -43.77 -70.08
N ALA A 55 39.14 -44.72 -70.32
CA ALA A 55 39.37 -45.30 -71.64
C ALA A 55 39.06 -46.80 -71.56
N THR A 56 38.31 -47.29 -72.54
CA THR A 56 38.04 -48.73 -72.66
C THR A 56 39.09 -49.40 -73.56
N PRO A 57 39.34 -50.71 -73.41
CA PRO A 57 40.27 -51.46 -74.28
C PRO A 57 39.92 -51.41 -75.78
N PHE A 58 38.70 -50.99 -76.11
CA PHE A 58 38.17 -50.89 -77.48
C PHE A 58 38.22 -49.45 -78.04
N GLY A 59 38.90 -48.52 -77.37
CA GLY A 59 39.13 -47.15 -77.87
C GLY A 59 38.00 -46.15 -77.62
N ASN A 60 36.94 -46.51 -76.87
CA ASN A 60 35.94 -45.52 -76.45
C ASN A 60 36.47 -44.70 -75.26
N GLU A 61 36.47 -43.38 -75.42
CA GLU A 61 36.74 -42.41 -74.36
C GLU A 61 35.43 -41.84 -73.81
N GLY A 62 35.30 -41.77 -72.49
CA GLY A 62 34.12 -41.23 -71.80
C GLY A 62 34.45 -40.65 -70.42
N ASN A 63 33.42 -40.23 -69.68
CA ASN A 63 33.54 -39.81 -68.29
C ASN A 63 32.56 -40.57 -67.39
N TRP A 64 32.76 -40.49 -66.07
CA TRP A 64 31.97 -41.25 -65.11
C TRP A 64 30.58 -40.65 -64.81
N SER A 65 30.15 -39.59 -65.49
CA SER A 65 28.83 -38.98 -65.29
C SER A 65 27.65 -39.94 -65.39
N PRO A 66 27.61 -40.93 -66.32
CA PRO A 66 26.49 -41.87 -66.42
C PRO A 66 26.21 -42.67 -65.14
N LEU A 67 27.21 -42.90 -64.29
CA LEU A 67 27.02 -43.53 -62.98
C LEU A 67 26.08 -42.70 -62.09
N PHE A 68 26.21 -41.37 -62.12
CA PHE A 68 25.45 -40.45 -61.27
C PHE A 68 24.10 -40.05 -61.87
N GLU A 69 23.85 -40.43 -63.12
CA GLU A 69 22.52 -40.40 -63.73
C GLU A 69 21.60 -41.48 -63.11
N LEU A 70 22.17 -42.65 -62.78
CA LEU A 70 21.47 -43.70 -62.03
C LEU A 70 21.10 -43.23 -60.62
N LEU A 71 21.94 -42.40 -60.00
CA LEU A 71 21.75 -41.88 -58.64
C LEU A 71 20.88 -40.62 -58.57
N LYS A 72 20.09 -40.30 -59.61
CA LYS A 72 19.14 -39.17 -59.55
C LYS A 72 18.02 -39.39 -58.55
N ASN A 73 17.52 -40.63 -58.45
CA ASN A 73 16.47 -41.05 -57.53
C ASN A 73 16.96 -42.28 -56.73
N PRO A 74 17.90 -42.12 -55.79
CA PRO A 74 18.53 -43.26 -55.11
C PRO A 74 17.56 -44.07 -54.26
N ASP A 75 16.44 -43.48 -53.83
CA ASP A 75 15.45 -44.14 -52.98
C ASP A 75 14.60 -45.17 -53.73
N SER A 76 14.43 -45.05 -55.06
CA SER A 76 13.63 -46.01 -55.84
C SER A 76 14.24 -47.41 -55.85
N PHE A 77 15.57 -47.50 -55.75
CA PHE A 77 16.29 -48.78 -55.69
C PHE A 77 16.03 -49.56 -54.39
N ALA A 78 15.75 -48.86 -53.28
CA ALA A 78 15.45 -49.50 -52.00
C ALA A 78 14.05 -50.12 -52.00
N GLU A 79 13.10 -49.51 -52.71
CA GLU A 79 11.74 -50.02 -52.84
C GLU A 79 11.68 -51.24 -53.78
N GLN A 80 12.42 -51.20 -54.88
CA GLN A 80 12.36 -52.21 -55.95
C GLN A 80 13.40 -53.34 -55.80
N HIS A 81 14.34 -53.21 -54.86
CA HIS A 81 15.43 -54.18 -54.62
C HIS A 81 16.27 -54.49 -55.87
N ASP A 82 16.41 -53.52 -56.77
CA ASP A 82 16.98 -53.68 -58.12
C ASP A 82 18.18 -52.77 -58.38
N ALA A 83 18.80 -52.26 -57.31
CA ALA A 83 19.95 -51.35 -57.38
C ALA A 83 21.07 -51.93 -58.26
N PRO A 84 21.52 -51.23 -59.33
CA PRO A 84 22.71 -51.64 -60.06
C PRO A 84 23.92 -51.72 -59.12
N PRO A 85 24.81 -52.73 -59.23
CA PRO A 85 25.90 -52.95 -58.27
C PRO A 85 26.78 -51.73 -57.99
N GLN A 86 27.07 -50.94 -59.03
CA GLN A 86 27.85 -49.71 -58.94
C GLN A 86 27.13 -48.59 -58.17
N ALA A 87 25.79 -48.50 -58.27
CA ALA A 87 24.98 -47.54 -57.53
C ALA A 87 24.86 -47.97 -56.06
N ALA A 88 24.62 -49.26 -55.81
CA ALA A 88 24.59 -49.84 -54.47
C ALA A 88 25.91 -49.65 -53.72
N LEU A 89 27.05 -49.87 -54.41
CA LEU A 89 28.38 -49.65 -53.84
C LEU A 89 28.60 -48.18 -53.44
N PHE A 90 28.19 -47.23 -54.29
CA PHE A 90 28.32 -45.81 -53.98
C PHE A 90 27.42 -45.38 -52.82
N LEU A 91 26.18 -45.86 -52.76
CA LEU A 91 25.27 -45.59 -51.63
C LEU A 91 25.80 -46.20 -50.32
N ALA A 92 26.36 -47.41 -50.38
CA ALA A 92 27.04 -48.02 -49.24
C ALA A 92 28.24 -47.19 -48.76
N PHE A 93 29.02 -46.62 -49.70
CA PHE A 93 30.09 -45.68 -49.38
C PHE A 93 29.55 -44.42 -48.66
N ILE A 94 28.49 -43.78 -49.16
CA ILE A 94 27.90 -42.61 -48.50
C ILE A 94 27.44 -42.94 -47.07
N LYS A 95 26.78 -44.08 -46.89
CA LYS A 95 26.34 -44.54 -45.56
C LYS A 95 27.50 -44.80 -44.58
N LEU A 96 28.65 -45.28 -45.09
CA LEU A 96 29.86 -45.43 -44.28
C LEU A 96 30.50 -44.05 -43.99
N PHE A 97 30.50 -43.16 -44.97
CA PHE A 97 31.02 -41.80 -44.84
C PHE A 97 30.25 -40.97 -43.81
N GLU A 98 28.93 -41.11 -43.72
CA GLU A 98 28.08 -40.46 -42.69
C GLU A 98 28.57 -40.74 -41.26
N LYS A 99 29.12 -41.93 -40.99
CA LYS A 99 29.70 -42.24 -39.67
C LYS A 99 30.95 -41.40 -39.40
N ALA A 100 31.85 -41.30 -40.38
CA ALA A 100 33.05 -40.48 -40.28
C ALA A 100 32.72 -38.98 -40.19
N GLN A 101 31.72 -38.53 -40.96
CA GLN A 101 31.18 -37.17 -40.90
C GLN A 101 30.60 -36.87 -39.50
N GLY A 102 29.90 -37.83 -38.90
CA GLY A 102 29.37 -37.73 -37.53
C GLY A 102 30.48 -37.55 -36.49
N GLU A 103 31.56 -38.32 -36.56
CA GLU A 103 32.72 -38.17 -35.67
C GLU A 103 33.42 -36.82 -35.88
N LEU A 104 33.62 -36.39 -37.13
CA LEU A 104 34.21 -35.09 -37.45
C LEU A 104 33.37 -33.96 -36.84
N ASN A 105 32.05 -34.02 -36.95
CA ASN A 105 31.14 -33.01 -36.43
C ASN A 105 31.07 -32.97 -34.89
N ARG A 106 31.62 -33.96 -34.16
CA ARG A 106 31.79 -33.89 -32.71
C ARG A 106 32.98 -33.04 -32.26
N LEU A 107 33.93 -32.75 -33.17
CA LEU A 107 35.16 -32.02 -32.83
C LEU A 107 34.86 -30.61 -32.30
N SER A 108 33.89 -29.91 -32.89
CA SER A 108 33.49 -28.56 -32.45
C SER A 108 33.07 -28.53 -30.97
N LYS A 109 32.24 -29.49 -30.55
CA LYS A 109 31.82 -29.62 -29.15
C LYS A 109 32.98 -30.04 -28.26
N SER A 110 33.76 -31.03 -28.69
CA SER A 110 34.85 -31.59 -27.88
C SER A 110 35.95 -30.55 -27.63
N HIS A 111 36.29 -29.74 -28.64
CA HIS A 111 37.23 -28.64 -28.50
C HIS A 111 36.70 -27.55 -27.55
N LEU A 112 35.41 -27.23 -27.63
CA LEU A 112 34.78 -26.27 -26.72
C LEU A 112 34.79 -26.76 -25.27
N ASP A 113 34.43 -28.02 -25.05
CA ASP A 113 34.44 -28.67 -23.74
C ASP A 113 35.88 -28.72 -23.18
N TYR A 114 36.87 -29.08 -24.00
CA TYR A 114 38.29 -29.05 -23.62
C TYR A 114 38.76 -27.64 -23.23
N TYR A 115 38.48 -26.64 -24.08
CA TYR A 115 38.91 -25.28 -23.84
C TYR A 115 38.33 -24.72 -22.53
N TYR A 116 37.03 -24.92 -22.28
CA TYR A 116 36.41 -24.40 -21.07
C TYR A 116 36.66 -25.23 -19.82
N ARG A 117 36.64 -26.57 -19.90
CA ARG A 117 36.74 -27.44 -18.72
C ARG A 117 38.16 -27.84 -18.37
N GLU A 118 39.02 -28.07 -19.36
CA GLU A 118 40.39 -28.56 -19.13
C GLU A 118 41.41 -27.40 -19.11
N LEU A 119 41.34 -26.48 -20.09
CA LEU A 119 42.30 -25.36 -20.17
C LEU A 119 41.93 -24.23 -19.21
N LEU A 120 40.67 -23.76 -19.26
CA LEU A 120 40.20 -22.67 -18.40
C LEU A 120 39.67 -23.15 -17.04
N GLN A 121 39.51 -24.46 -16.83
CA GLN A 121 39.04 -25.06 -15.57
C GLN A 121 37.72 -24.45 -15.06
N LEU A 122 36.83 -24.06 -15.97
CA LEU A 122 35.52 -23.56 -15.61
C LEU A 122 34.63 -24.71 -15.13
N ALA A 123 34.21 -24.64 -13.88
CA ALA A 123 33.21 -25.53 -13.32
C ALA A 123 31.79 -24.96 -13.54
N PRO A 124 30.80 -25.81 -13.88
CA PRO A 124 29.40 -25.43 -13.80
C PRO A 124 29.06 -24.94 -12.39
N LYS A 125 28.26 -23.86 -12.29
CA LYS A 125 27.78 -23.39 -10.99
C LYS A 125 26.91 -24.48 -10.34
N PRO A 126 27.02 -24.71 -9.02
CA PRO A 126 26.15 -25.64 -8.32
C PRO A 126 24.70 -25.17 -8.40
N ALA A 127 23.76 -26.11 -8.24
CA ALA A 127 22.36 -25.75 -8.04
C ALA A 127 22.23 -24.92 -6.76
N GLN A 128 21.48 -23.81 -6.83
CA GLN A 128 21.13 -23.00 -5.68
C GLN A 128 19.75 -23.43 -5.19
N ALA A 129 19.66 -23.81 -3.91
CA ALA A 129 18.38 -24.12 -3.30
C ALA A 129 17.48 -22.87 -3.30
N ASP A 130 16.20 -23.09 -3.53
CA ASP A 130 15.18 -22.07 -3.39
C ASP A 130 14.79 -21.89 -1.91
N HIS A 131 14.23 -20.72 -1.61
CA HIS A 131 13.78 -20.36 -0.27
C HIS A 131 12.30 -19.99 -0.32
N VAL A 132 11.55 -20.42 0.70
CA VAL A 132 10.12 -20.14 0.86
C VAL A 132 9.84 -19.66 2.27
N ASN A 133 8.83 -18.79 2.42
CA ASN A 133 8.36 -18.35 3.73
C ASN A 133 7.23 -19.27 4.20
N LEU A 134 7.30 -19.72 5.45
CA LEU A 134 6.22 -20.47 6.09
C LEU A 134 5.58 -19.60 7.18
N LEU A 135 4.26 -19.48 7.14
CA LEU A 135 3.48 -18.86 8.21
C LEU A 135 2.96 -19.97 9.14
N PHE A 136 3.18 -19.80 10.44
CA PHE A 136 2.75 -20.77 11.43
C PHE A 136 1.63 -20.19 12.30
N GLU A 137 0.58 -20.98 12.50
CA GLU A 137 -0.49 -20.67 13.45
C GLU A 137 -0.46 -21.68 14.60
N ALA A 138 -0.35 -21.18 15.84
CA ALA A 138 -0.44 -22.02 17.01
C ALA A 138 -1.88 -22.54 17.19
N ARG A 139 -2.03 -23.82 17.53
CA ARG A 139 -3.35 -24.38 17.87
C ARG A 139 -3.95 -23.67 19.09
N PRO A 140 -5.28 -23.58 19.18
CA PRO A 140 -5.93 -23.09 20.39
C PRO A 140 -5.45 -23.86 21.63
N LYS A 141 -5.11 -23.16 22.71
CA LYS A 141 -4.60 -23.68 24.02
C LYS A 141 -3.11 -24.08 24.09
N ARG A 142 -2.27 -23.70 23.12
CA ARG A 142 -0.81 -23.80 23.24
C ARG A 142 -0.20 -22.40 23.17
N ASP A 143 0.43 -21.97 24.26
CA ASP A 143 0.92 -20.59 24.36
C ASP A 143 2.22 -20.36 23.58
N GLN A 144 3.06 -21.40 23.47
CA GLN A 144 4.32 -21.32 22.75
C GLN A 144 4.72 -22.68 22.15
N VAL A 145 5.23 -22.67 20.93
CA VAL A 145 5.86 -23.83 20.27
C VAL A 145 7.19 -23.38 19.68
N THR A 146 8.24 -24.16 19.89
CA THR A 146 9.54 -23.92 19.24
C THR A 146 9.67 -24.85 18.04
N VAL A 147 10.08 -24.30 16.90
CA VAL A 147 10.48 -25.04 15.71
C VAL A 147 12.00 -24.88 15.57
N PRO A 148 12.79 -25.93 15.85
CA PRO A 148 14.24 -25.88 15.70
C PRO A 148 14.66 -25.66 14.24
N ALA A 149 15.86 -25.11 14.04
CA ALA A 149 16.53 -25.10 12.75
C ALA A 149 16.70 -26.54 12.24
N GLY A 150 16.57 -26.76 10.94
CA GLY A 150 16.63 -28.08 10.33
C GLY A 150 15.32 -28.88 10.40
N THR A 151 14.23 -28.32 10.93
CA THR A 151 12.92 -28.98 10.90
C THR A 151 12.43 -29.08 9.46
N VAL A 152 12.10 -30.29 9.01
CA VAL A 152 11.77 -30.57 7.61
C VAL A 152 10.27 -30.44 7.35
N PHE A 153 9.92 -29.71 6.29
CA PHE A 153 8.56 -29.55 5.76
C PHE A 153 8.50 -30.01 4.31
N THR A 154 7.35 -30.54 3.89
CA THR A 154 7.17 -31.11 2.54
C THR A 154 6.18 -30.30 1.72
N ALA A 155 6.51 -30.02 0.45
CA ALA A 155 5.63 -29.40 -0.53
C ALA A 155 5.61 -30.28 -1.80
N GLY A 156 4.65 -31.20 -1.89
CA GLY A 156 4.70 -32.28 -2.88
C GLY A 156 5.94 -33.16 -2.68
N ASP A 157 6.76 -33.28 -3.72
CA ASP A 157 8.02 -34.05 -3.68
C ASP A 157 9.21 -33.26 -3.12
N LEU A 158 9.06 -31.94 -2.91
CA LEU A 158 10.12 -31.07 -2.41
C LEU A 158 10.18 -31.10 -0.88
N ARG A 159 11.40 -31.02 -0.35
CA ARG A 159 11.68 -30.95 1.09
C ARG A 159 12.43 -29.67 1.41
N TYR A 160 11.87 -28.87 2.31
CA TYR A 160 12.48 -27.66 2.83
C TYR A 160 12.82 -27.86 4.30
N ALA A 161 13.88 -27.21 4.76
CA ALA A 161 14.26 -27.21 6.16
C ALA A 161 14.27 -25.77 6.68
N THR A 162 13.85 -25.56 7.92
CA THR A 162 13.98 -24.25 8.58
C THR A 162 15.45 -23.84 8.68
N ASP A 163 15.73 -22.59 8.36
CA ASP A 163 17.08 -22.01 8.41
C ASP A 163 17.50 -21.59 9.83
N ARG A 164 16.54 -21.40 10.73
CA ARG A 164 16.75 -20.97 12.12
C ARG A 164 15.72 -21.54 13.09
N ASN A 165 16.02 -21.39 14.38
CA ASN A 165 15.06 -21.64 15.45
C ASN A 165 13.97 -20.55 15.42
N VAL A 166 12.70 -20.95 15.46
CA VAL A 166 11.54 -20.04 15.47
C VAL A 166 10.67 -20.33 16.68
N TRP A 167 10.30 -19.29 17.43
CA TRP A 167 9.31 -19.37 18.49
C TRP A 167 7.96 -18.89 17.96
N ILE A 168 6.97 -19.77 17.96
CA ILE A 168 5.61 -19.50 17.53
C ILE A 168 4.77 -19.29 18.77
N ASN A 169 4.05 -18.18 18.84
CA ASN A 169 3.13 -17.83 19.91
C ASN A 169 1.75 -17.49 19.30
N ARG A 170 0.86 -16.90 20.10
CA ARG A 170 -0.48 -16.46 19.67
C ARG A 170 -0.52 -15.00 19.21
N THR A 171 0.62 -14.39 18.90
CA THR A 171 0.65 -13.01 18.40
C THR A 171 0.04 -12.96 17.00
N ALA A 172 -0.97 -12.11 16.85
CA ALA A 172 -1.60 -11.80 15.58
C ALA A 172 -1.55 -10.29 15.35
N ILE A 173 -1.57 -9.88 14.08
CA ILE A 173 -1.76 -8.48 13.71
C ILE A 173 -3.26 -8.20 13.87
N GLU A 174 -3.61 -7.41 14.88
CA GLU A 174 -5.02 -7.07 15.18
C GLU A 174 -5.52 -5.96 14.24
N HIS A 175 -4.72 -4.91 14.05
CA HIS A 175 -5.02 -3.80 13.16
C HIS A 175 -3.81 -3.46 12.30
N LEU A 176 -4.07 -3.13 11.04
CA LEU A 176 -3.10 -2.55 10.13
C LEU A 176 -3.66 -1.22 9.64
N CYS A 177 -3.10 -0.12 10.15
CA CYS A 177 -3.57 1.23 9.83
C CYS A 177 -2.49 2.01 9.08
N SER A 178 -2.89 2.98 8.27
CA SER A 178 -1.97 3.85 7.55
C SER A 178 -2.51 5.27 7.44
N LEU A 179 -1.62 6.24 7.54
CA LEU A 179 -1.84 7.64 7.20
C LEU A 179 -0.98 7.98 5.99
N TYR A 180 -1.59 8.51 4.94
CA TYR A 180 -0.93 8.87 3.69
C TYR A 180 -1.08 10.36 3.43
N ARG A 181 0.04 11.04 3.20
CA ARG A 181 0.07 12.46 2.79
C ARG A 181 0.28 12.53 1.29
N GLU A 182 -0.69 13.05 0.56
CA GLU A 182 -0.58 13.25 -0.88
C GLU A 182 0.50 14.30 -1.20
N PRO A 183 1.56 13.97 -1.96
CA PRO A 183 2.66 14.89 -2.21
C PRO A 183 2.28 16.19 -2.93
N ALA A 184 1.25 16.16 -3.79
CA ALA A 184 0.86 17.30 -4.62
C ALA A 184 -0.01 18.33 -3.89
N SER A 185 -0.95 17.87 -3.06
CA SER A 185 -1.95 18.71 -2.40
C SER A 185 -1.71 18.89 -0.90
N GLY A 186 -0.87 18.05 -0.28
CA GLY A 186 -0.75 17.96 1.18
C GLY A 186 -1.94 17.27 1.86
N GLN A 187 -2.97 16.86 1.10
CA GLN A 187 -4.16 16.18 1.64
C GLN A 187 -3.78 14.89 2.35
N LEU A 188 -4.29 14.73 3.57
CA LEU A 188 -4.14 13.49 4.32
C LEU A 188 -5.26 12.51 3.98
N HIS A 189 -4.92 11.24 3.90
CA HIS A 189 -5.80 10.11 3.71
C HIS A 189 -5.52 9.07 4.79
N PHE A 190 -6.54 8.34 5.23
CA PHE A 190 -6.38 7.32 6.26
C PHE A 190 -6.99 5.97 5.84
N ALA A 191 -6.44 4.91 6.42
CA ALA A 191 -7.03 3.58 6.41
C ALA A 191 -6.95 3.00 7.82
N LEU A 192 -8.09 2.52 8.33
CA LEU A 192 -8.16 1.73 9.57
C LEU A 192 -7.90 0.23 9.30
N GLN A 193 -8.02 -0.16 8.03
CA GLN A 193 -7.67 -1.48 7.54
C GLN A 193 -6.93 -1.34 6.21
N SER A 194 -5.62 -1.07 6.28
CA SER A 194 -4.78 -0.79 5.09
C SER A 194 -4.75 -1.93 4.09
N ASN A 195 -4.98 -3.18 4.51
CA ASN A 195 -5.05 -4.36 3.64
C ASN A 195 -6.44 -4.57 3.01
N SER A 196 -7.14 -3.48 2.70
CA SER A 196 -8.45 -3.48 2.04
C SER A 196 -8.43 -2.56 0.81
N LEU A 197 -9.43 -2.70 -0.06
CA LEU A 197 -9.52 -1.91 -1.29
C LEU A 197 -9.78 -0.42 -1.03
N ASP A 198 -10.55 -0.12 0.01
CA ASP A 198 -11.04 1.20 0.40
C ASP A 198 -10.38 1.77 1.66
N GLY A 199 -9.47 1.03 2.29
CA GLY A 199 -8.88 1.37 3.59
C GLY A 199 -9.81 1.16 4.81
N LEU A 200 -11.04 0.66 4.61
CA LEU A 200 -12.07 0.48 5.64
C LEU A 200 -12.58 -0.98 5.75
N GLY A 201 -11.96 -1.92 5.05
CA GLY A 201 -12.26 -3.36 5.12
C GLY A 201 -12.91 -3.98 3.89
N ALA A 202 -13.11 -3.25 2.79
CA ALA A 202 -13.58 -3.86 1.54
C ALA A 202 -12.59 -4.89 0.98
N ALA A 203 -13.12 -6.03 0.54
CA ALA A 203 -12.30 -7.14 0.05
C ALA A 203 -11.47 -6.75 -1.19
N LEU A 204 -10.21 -7.19 -1.22
CA LEU A 204 -9.34 -7.05 -2.39
C LEU A 204 -9.78 -7.98 -3.53
N PRO A 205 -9.58 -7.58 -4.80
CA PRO A 205 -9.83 -8.44 -5.96
C PRO A 205 -9.02 -9.76 -5.89
N LYS A 206 -9.64 -10.89 -6.27
CA LYS A 206 -9.01 -12.22 -6.20
C LYS A 206 -7.83 -12.39 -7.17
N ASP A 207 -7.89 -11.69 -8.29
CA ASP A 207 -6.85 -11.64 -9.32
C ASP A 207 -5.67 -10.75 -8.92
N GLN A 208 -5.87 -9.79 -8.01
CA GLN A 208 -4.83 -8.90 -7.50
C GLN A 208 -4.97 -8.69 -5.98
N PRO A 209 -4.54 -9.67 -5.16
CA PRO A 209 -4.66 -9.61 -3.70
C PRO A 209 -3.63 -8.68 -3.02
N ALA A 210 -3.01 -7.78 -3.78
CA ALA A 210 -1.99 -6.85 -3.30
C ALA A 210 -2.59 -5.46 -3.09
N TRP A 211 -2.06 -4.72 -2.12
CA TRP A 211 -2.48 -3.36 -1.81
C TRP A 211 -1.27 -2.45 -1.59
N PRO A 212 -1.41 -1.12 -1.78
CA PRO A 212 -0.39 -0.16 -1.38
C PRO A 212 -0.29 -0.05 0.14
N ALA A 213 0.75 -0.62 0.75
CA ALA A 213 0.90 -0.68 2.22
C ALA A 213 1.01 0.69 2.91
N PHE A 214 1.42 1.72 2.18
CA PHE A 214 1.60 3.08 2.70
C PHE A 214 0.48 4.04 2.28
N GLY A 215 -0.66 3.50 1.82
CA GLY A 215 -1.83 4.25 1.38
C GLY A 215 -1.77 4.76 -0.05
N HIS A 216 -2.88 5.34 -0.49
CA HIS A 216 -3.09 5.92 -1.83
C HIS A 216 -4.22 6.94 -1.79
N THR A 217 -4.39 7.73 -2.84
CA THR A 217 -5.43 8.78 -2.92
C THR A 217 -6.87 8.25 -3.06
N GLY A 218 -7.01 6.94 -3.28
CA GLY A 218 -8.32 6.26 -3.42
C GLY A 218 -8.96 5.82 -2.10
N ILE A 219 -8.27 5.99 -0.97
CA ILE A 219 -8.84 5.77 0.37
C ILE A 219 -9.40 7.09 0.93
N PRO A 220 -10.27 7.06 1.95
CA PRO A 220 -10.90 8.25 2.52
C PRO A 220 -9.93 9.36 2.92
N LYS A 221 -10.36 10.61 2.71
CA LYS A 221 -9.66 11.79 3.24
C LYS A 221 -9.69 11.75 4.78
N ALA A 222 -8.57 12.06 5.41
CA ALA A 222 -8.46 12.17 6.85
C ALA A 222 -8.97 13.53 7.32
N THR A 223 -9.78 13.51 8.38
CA THR A 223 -10.16 14.70 9.13
C THR A 223 -9.14 14.91 10.23
N VAL A 224 -8.49 16.09 10.24
CA VAL A 224 -7.46 16.44 11.21
C VAL A 224 -7.99 17.50 12.16
N GLY A 225 -7.66 17.38 13.44
CA GLY A 225 -8.15 18.28 14.46
C GLY A 225 -7.74 17.85 15.86
N PHE A 226 -8.38 18.45 16.85
CA PHE A 226 -8.23 18.13 18.26
C PHE A 226 -9.59 18.10 18.94
N ALA A 227 -9.66 17.52 20.15
CA ALA A 227 -10.88 17.49 20.94
C ALA A 227 -10.60 17.95 22.37
N LEU A 228 -11.51 18.74 22.93
CA LEU A 228 -11.41 19.30 24.27
C LEU A 228 -12.47 18.71 25.17
N ALA A 229 -12.04 18.05 26.25
CA ALA A 229 -12.89 17.47 27.26
C ALA A 229 -12.95 18.37 28.49
N SER A 230 -14.12 18.87 28.87
CA SER A 230 -14.26 19.77 30.02
C SER A 230 -15.67 19.81 30.60
N THR A 231 -15.78 19.95 31.92
CA THR A 231 -17.07 20.22 32.59
C THR A 231 -17.65 21.59 32.22
N LEU A 232 -16.83 22.52 31.73
CA LEU A 232 -17.31 23.82 31.22
C LEU A 232 -18.27 23.65 30.04
N LEU A 233 -18.10 22.56 29.27
CA LEU A 233 -18.91 22.21 28.11
C LEU A 233 -20.21 21.49 28.48
N GLN A 234 -20.48 21.20 29.75
CA GLN A 234 -21.81 20.76 30.18
C GLN A 234 -22.78 21.94 30.00
N LEU A 235 -23.51 22.00 28.90
CA LEU A 235 -24.29 23.18 28.51
C LEU A 235 -25.70 22.75 28.14
N SER A 236 -26.62 22.86 29.09
CA SER A 236 -27.94 22.24 29.03
C SER A 236 -28.94 22.96 28.13
N SER A 237 -28.96 24.30 28.17
CA SER A 237 -30.00 25.12 27.54
C SER A 237 -29.60 26.59 27.47
N GLY A 238 -30.44 27.41 26.82
CA GLY A 238 -30.21 28.84 26.65
C GLY A 238 -29.21 29.15 25.54
N LYS A 239 -28.91 30.44 25.38
CA LYS A 239 -27.90 30.88 24.40
C LYS A 239 -26.52 30.70 25.02
N ARG A 240 -25.69 29.86 24.42
CA ARG A 240 -24.38 29.45 24.95
C ARG A 240 -23.30 29.97 24.02
N THR A 241 -22.41 30.80 24.54
CA THR A 241 -21.22 31.30 23.84
C THR A 241 -20.01 30.61 24.43
N ILE A 242 -19.27 29.90 23.59
CA ILE A 242 -18.05 29.18 23.94
C ILE A 242 -16.89 29.90 23.27
N THR A 243 -15.92 30.35 24.05
CA THR A 243 -14.68 30.97 23.57
C THR A 243 -13.53 30.04 23.90
N ALA A 244 -12.80 29.60 22.88
CA ALA A 244 -11.57 28.85 23.04
C ALA A 244 -10.40 29.70 22.55
N SER A 245 -9.37 29.79 23.39
CA SER A 245 -8.17 30.57 23.12
C SER A 245 -6.97 29.64 23.25
N LEU A 246 -6.27 29.42 22.14
CA LEU A 246 -5.10 28.58 22.04
C LEU A 246 -3.87 29.49 21.90
N ARG A 247 -2.91 29.31 22.80
CA ARG A 247 -1.61 29.96 22.69
C ARG A 247 -0.63 28.97 22.07
N LEU A 248 -0.15 29.31 20.89
CA LEU A 248 0.77 28.52 20.08
C LEU A 248 2.14 29.20 20.08
N GLU A 249 3.21 28.43 19.95
CA GLU A 249 4.56 29.01 19.80
C GLU A 249 4.61 29.96 18.61
N LEU A 250 5.50 30.95 18.65
CA LEU A 250 5.73 31.83 17.51
C LEU A 250 6.53 31.08 16.44
N GLY A 251 6.07 31.12 15.19
CA GLY A 251 6.81 30.64 14.03
C GLY A 251 7.09 31.75 13.02
N ASP A 252 7.87 31.42 11.99
CA ASP A 252 8.33 32.37 10.97
C ASP A 252 7.24 32.71 9.93
N GLU A 253 6.19 31.90 9.83
CA GLU A 253 5.13 32.02 8.81
C GLU A 253 3.87 32.72 9.36
N ASP A 254 3.37 33.69 8.61
CA ASP A 254 2.16 34.43 8.95
C ASP A 254 0.90 33.52 8.93
N PRO A 255 -0.05 33.71 9.85
CA PRO A 255 -1.27 32.91 9.91
C PRO A 255 -2.22 33.19 8.74
N PRO A 256 -2.97 32.17 8.24
CA PRO A 256 -3.93 32.32 7.16
C PRO A 256 -5.26 32.93 7.64
N LEU A 257 -5.23 34.20 8.06
CA LEU A 257 -6.34 34.93 8.71
C LEU A 257 -7.67 34.88 7.94
N ASN A 258 -7.64 34.99 6.60
CA ASN A 258 -8.85 35.09 5.77
C ASN A 258 -9.61 33.77 5.60
N GLU A 259 -8.93 32.63 5.77
CA GLU A 259 -9.50 31.30 5.60
C GLU A 259 -9.83 30.65 6.94
N ALA A 260 -9.17 31.06 8.03
CA ALA A 260 -9.26 30.40 9.34
C ALA A 260 -10.70 30.20 9.84
N ALA A 261 -11.56 31.22 9.69
CA ALA A 261 -12.97 31.14 10.11
C ALA A 261 -13.80 30.13 9.29
N LYS A 262 -13.46 29.93 8.01
CA LYS A 262 -14.16 28.98 7.13
C LYS A 262 -13.62 27.56 7.28
N SER A 263 -12.38 27.44 7.75
CA SER A 263 -11.69 26.16 7.90
C SER A 263 -12.10 25.39 9.13
N LEU A 264 -12.50 26.04 10.23
CA LEU A 264 -12.83 25.35 11.48
C LEU A 264 -14.27 24.79 11.45
N LEU A 265 -14.38 23.49 11.72
CA LEU A 265 -15.62 22.75 11.87
C LEU A 265 -15.68 22.20 13.30
N ILE A 266 -16.69 22.63 14.06
CA ILE A 266 -16.76 22.40 15.49
C ILE A 266 -17.99 21.55 15.82
N GLU A 267 -17.79 20.43 16.50
CA GLU A 267 -18.87 19.54 16.93
C GLU A 267 -18.83 19.37 18.44
N PHE A 268 -20.00 19.22 19.06
CA PHE A 268 -20.13 18.97 20.50
C PHE A 268 -20.77 17.61 20.77
N SER A 269 -20.43 16.97 21.89
CA SER A 269 -21.08 15.72 22.28
C SER A 269 -22.56 15.98 22.65
N GLY A 270 -23.46 15.24 22.02
CA GLY A 270 -24.90 15.25 22.30
C GLY A 270 -25.41 13.87 22.68
N GLU A 271 -26.60 13.82 23.26
CA GLU A 271 -27.21 12.58 23.79
C GLU A 271 -27.46 11.53 22.68
N LYS A 272 -27.76 11.99 21.46
CA LYS A 272 -28.10 11.13 20.31
C LYS A 272 -27.04 11.08 19.22
N GLY A 273 -25.98 11.89 19.34
CA GLY A 273 -25.02 12.10 18.26
C GLY A 273 -24.25 13.41 18.41
N TRP A 274 -23.28 13.62 17.52
CA TRP A 274 -22.54 14.88 17.48
C TRP A 274 -23.46 16.04 17.08
N LEU A 275 -23.42 17.11 17.86
CA LEU A 275 -24.08 18.37 17.55
C LEU A 275 -23.19 19.19 16.62
N GLY A 276 -23.68 19.54 15.44
CA GLY A 276 -22.93 20.33 14.45
C GLY A 276 -22.82 19.63 13.10
N PRO A 277 -21.79 19.94 12.29
CA PRO A 277 -20.70 20.89 12.58
C PRO A 277 -21.18 22.35 12.61
N PHE A 278 -20.68 23.11 13.57
CA PHE A 278 -20.87 24.55 13.68
C PHE A 278 -19.64 25.28 13.14
N SER A 279 -19.87 26.38 12.43
CA SER A 279 -18.82 27.33 12.09
C SER A 279 -18.65 28.35 13.22
N PRO A 280 -17.42 28.77 13.54
CA PRO A 280 -17.21 29.82 14.53
C PRO A 280 -17.82 31.15 14.08
N SER A 281 -18.42 31.89 15.02
CA SER A 281 -18.93 33.23 14.77
C SER A 281 -17.83 34.27 14.61
N SER A 282 -16.67 34.02 15.22
CA SER A 282 -15.45 34.81 15.02
C SER A 282 -14.22 33.93 15.19
N VAL A 283 -13.18 34.24 14.43
CA VAL A 283 -11.83 33.67 14.58
C VAL A 283 -10.83 34.80 14.44
N GLU A 284 -9.93 34.91 15.40
CA GLU A 284 -8.87 35.90 15.45
C GLU A 284 -7.56 35.18 15.71
N ILE A 285 -6.53 35.49 14.91
CA ILE A 285 -5.16 35.05 15.18
C ILE A 285 -4.34 36.33 15.37
N THR A 286 -3.74 36.48 16.54
CA THR A 286 -2.99 37.70 16.89
C THR A 286 -1.66 37.30 17.50
N GLU A 287 -0.64 38.12 17.28
CA GLU A 287 0.64 37.97 17.97
C GLU A 287 0.53 38.58 19.38
N SER A 288 0.93 37.83 20.40
CA SER A 288 0.91 38.28 21.79
C SER A 288 2.08 37.69 22.57
N SER A 289 2.99 38.56 23.02
CA SER A 289 4.08 38.21 23.96
C SER A 289 4.85 36.95 23.51
N ASP A 290 5.43 36.99 22.30
CA ASP A 290 6.20 35.90 21.67
C ASP A 290 5.41 34.60 21.40
N ASN A 291 4.09 34.71 21.20
CA ASN A 291 3.24 33.57 20.85
C ASN A 291 2.14 34.01 19.87
N TRP A 292 1.62 33.06 19.10
CA TRP A 292 0.37 33.24 18.38
C TRP A 292 -0.81 32.92 19.31
N LEU A 293 -1.80 33.80 19.35
CA LEU A 293 -3.07 33.59 20.03
C LEU A 293 -4.14 33.33 18.97
N LEU A 294 -4.53 32.06 18.80
CA LEU A 294 -5.70 31.66 18.02
C LEU A 294 -6.92 31.62 18.95
N GLN A 295 -7.84 32.55 18.76
CA GLN A 295 -9.10 32.61 19.48
C GLN A 295 -10.26 32.40 18.52
N PHE A 296 -11.19 31.53 18.89
CA PHE A 296 -12.45 31.38 18.17
C PHE A 296 -13.64 31.31 19.12
N VAL A 297 -14.78 31.81 18.63
CA VAL A 297 -16.03 31.86 19.38
C VAL A 297 -17.09 31.05 18.63
N VAL A 298 -17.80 30.19 19.36
CA VAL A 298 -18.95 29.44 18.86
C VAL A 298 -20.18 29.81 19.67
N VAL A 299 -21.31 30.00 18.99
CA VAL A 299 -22.58 30.31 19.63
C VAL A 299 -23.56 29.18 19.33
N LEU A 300 -24.09 28.56 20.38
CA LEU A 300 -25.22 27.64 20.31
C LEU A 300 -26.48 28.42 20.73
N ASP A 301 -27.42 28.59 19.81
CA ASP A 301 -28.69 29.27 20.07
C ASP A 301 -29.57 28.47 21.05
N ALA A 302 -30.62 29.08 21.59
CA ALA A 302 -31.42 28.46 22.65
C ALA A 302 -32.14 27.17 22.21
N GLU A 303 -32.36 27.01 20.91
CA GLU A 303 -33.01 25.87 20.27
C GLU A 303 -32.06 24.69 20.04
N ALA A 304 -30.74 24.91 20.08
CA ALA A 304 -29.78 23.82 19.91
C ALA A 304 -29.84 22.85 21.09
N GLU A 305 -29.70 21.55 20.83
CA GLU A 305 -29.76 20.51 21.86
C GLU A 305 -28.67 20.69 22.93
N ALA A 306 -28.84 20.00 24.07
CA ALA A 306 -27.92 20.06 25.19
C ALA A 306 -26.57 19.43 24.84
N VAL A 307 -25.47 20.08 25.23
CA VAL A 307 -24.15 19.46 25.21
C VAL A 307 -24.03 18.57 26.45
N THR A 308 -23.80 17.28 26.22
CA THR A 308 -23.82 16.23 27.24
C THR A 308 -22.49 15.49 27.29
N ALA A 309 -22.30 14.61 28.28
CA ALA A 309 -21.11 13.77 28.41
C ALA A 309 -20.83 12.97 27.13
N TYR A 310 -19.56 12.75 26.79
CA TYR A 310 -19.20 11.82 25.72
C TYR A 310 -19.59 10.38 26.08
N ASP A 311 -20.25 9.72 25.15
CA ASP A 311 -20.61 8.30 25.22
C ASP A 311 -20.02 7.57 24.00
N ALA A 312 -19.08 6.66 24.23
CA ALA A 312 -18.38 5.92 23.18
C ALA A 312 -19.27 4.89 22.46
N GLU A 313 -20.45 4.57 23.00
CA GLU A 313 -21.43 3.71 22.32
C GLU A 313 -22.27 4.49 21.30
N VAL A 314 -22.45 5.78 21.52
CA VAL A 314 -23.26 6.68 20.66
C VAL A 314 -22.40 7.49 19.70
N LEU A 315 -21.23 7.96 20.17
CA LEU A 315 -20.35 8.87 19.47
C LEU A 315 -19.08 8.17 19.01
N ASP A 316 -18.70 8.41 17.75
CA ASP A 316 -17.43 7.93 17.21
C ASP A 316 -16.23 8.73 17.75
N GLY A 317 -15.02 8.40 17.25
CA GLY A 317 -13.78 9.12 17.57
C GLY A 317 -12.85 8.44 18.58
N GLY A 318 -13.34 7.45 19.33
CA GLY A 318 -12.50 6.61 20.20
C GLY A 318 -11.86 7.35 21.37
N PHE A 319 -12.51 8.40 21.88
CA PHE A 319 -11.99 9.18 23.00
C PHE A 319 -12.17 8.43 24.33
N VAL A 320 -11.18 8.51 25.21
CA VAL A 320 -11.24 7.87 26.55
C VAL A 320 -11.63 8.92 27.59
N THR A 321 -12.89 9.33 27.59
CA THR A 321 -13.43 10.32 28.55
C THR A 321 -14.93 10.16 28.72
N THR A 322 -15.47 10.64 29.84
CA THR A 322 -16.93 10.76 30.09
C THR A 322 -17.33 12.22 30.26
N LEU A 323 -16.41 13.17 30.03
CA LEU A 323 -16.71 14.59 30.05
C LEU A 323 -17.35 15.01 28.72
N PRO A 324 -18.12 16.10 28.71
CA PRO A 324 -18.56 16.70 27.46
C PRO A 324 -17.36 17.12 26.61
N LEU A 325 -17.48 16.92 25.30
CA LEU A 325 -16.43 17.13 24.32
C LEU A 325 -16.80 18.24 23.34
N MET A 326 -15.80 19.03 22.96
CA MET A 326 -15.81 19.88 21.78
C MET A 326 -14.73 19.38 20.82
N LYS A 327 -15.13 18.81 19.68
CA LYS A 327 -14.26 18.37 18.61
C LYS A 327 -14.07 19.51 17.62
N VAL A 328 -12.83 19.91 17.38
CA VAL A 328 -12.45 20.99 16.48
C VAL A 328 -11.64 20.39 15.36
N SER A 329 -12.19 20.40 14.15
CA SER A 329 -11.54 19.86 12.96
C SER A 329 -11.29 20.95 11.93
N VAL A 330 -10.26 20.76 11.11
CA VAL A 330 -9.94 21.66 10.01
C VAL A 330 -10.43 21.03 8.71
N SER A 331 -11.23 21.78 7.95
CA SER A 331 -11.79 21.37 6.68
C SER A 331 -10.68 21.00 5.68
N PRO A 332 -10.74 19.79 5.09
CA PRO A 332 -9.79 19.37 4.05
C PRO A 332 -9.72 20.31 2.84
N GLU A 333 -10.79 21.04 2.56
CA GLU A 333 -10.90 21.95 1.41
C GLU A 333 -10.13 23.27 1.61
N THR A 334 -9.69 23.56 2.83
CA THR A 334 -8.93 24.77 3.18
C THR A 334 -7.68 24.40 3.99
N PRO A 335 -6.66 23.79 3.35
CA PRO A 335 -5.54 23.16 4.05
C PRO A 335 -4.60 24.16 4.73
N ALA A 336 -4.61 25.43 4.34
CA ALA A 336 -3.67 26.44 4.83
C ALA A 336 -3.68 26.56 6.36
N LEU A 337 -4.86 26.55 7.01
CA LEU A 337 -4.94 26.60 8.48
C LEU A 337 -4.36 25.34 9.11
N ARG A 338 -4.64 24.16 8.53
CA ARG A 338 -4.10 22.88 9.02
C ARG A 338 -2.57 22.88 8.93
N GLU A 339 -2.02 23.27 7.79
CA GLU A 339 -0.58 23.28 7.55
C GLU A 339 0.14 24.28 8.44
N TRP A 340 -0.50 25.43 8.72
CA TRP A 340 0.00 26.38 9.69
C TRP A 340 -0.04 25.81 11.12
N LEU A 341 -1.15 25.18 11.53
CA LEU A 341 -1.25 24.53 12.85
C LEU A 341 -0.25 23.36 13.03
N GLU A 342 0.06 22.60 11.98
CA GLU A 342 1.04 21.51 12.00
C GLU A 342 2.47 21.97 12.29
N GLN A 343 2.77 23.27 12.12
CA GLN A 343 4.10 23.85 12.33
C GLN A 343 4.28 24.48 13.72
N HIS A 344 3.21 24.57 14.53
CA HIS A 344 3.24 25.27 15.80
C HIS A 344 2.78 24.36 16.94
N ASP A 345 3.59 24.26 17.99
CA ASP A 345 3.24 23.52 19.20
C ASP A 345 2.28 24.32 20.09
N LEU A 346 1.38 23.62 20.77
CA LEU A 346 0.44 24.21 21.73
C LEU A 346 1.14 24.46 23.06
N VAL A 347 1.13 25.71 23.53
CA VAL A 347 1.77 26.10 24.80
C VAL A 347 0.76 26.23 25.94
N ASP A 348 -0.42 26.79 25.68
CA ASP A 348 -1.49 26.92 26.66
C ASP A 348 -2.86 26.98 25.98
N MET A 349 -3.91 26.67 26.74
CA MET A 349 -5.28 26.74 26.26
C MET A 349 -6.23 27.23 27.35
N GLN A 350 -7.07 28.17 26.98
CA GLN A 350 -8.14 28.69 27.84
C GLN A 350 -9.49 28.44 27.18
N LEU A 351 -10.44 28.00 28.00
CA LEU A 351 -11.81 27.77 27.60
C LEU A 351 -12.73 28.58 28.51
N GLN A 352 -13.58 29.40 27.90
CA GLN A 352 -14.59 30.18 28.60
C GLN A 352 -15.97 29.87 28.03
N THR A 353 -16.97 29.80 28.90
CA THR A 353 -18.37 29.68 28.50
C THR A 353 -19.20 30.79 29.12
N LYS A 354 -20.15 31.31 28.36
CA LYS A 354 -21.16 32.27 28.80
C LYS A 354 -22.52 31.72 28.41
N VAL A 355 -23.43 31.61 29.37
CA VAL A 355 -24.79 31.11 29.14
C VAL A 355 -25.78 32.21 29.50
N GLU A 356 -26.65 32.55 28.56
CA GLU A 356 -27.74 33.51 28.72
C GLU A 356 -29.07 32.77 28.69
N ASN A 357 -29.99 33.14 29.58
CA ASN A 357 -31.30 32.49 29.73
C ASN A 357 -31.20 30.96 29.94
N ALA A 358 -30.35 30.53 30.87
CA ALA A 358 -30.25 29.13 31.27
C ALA A 358 -31.60 28.60 31.78
N GLY A 359 -32.03 27.42 31.30
CA GLY A 359 -33.37 26.88 31.50
C GLY A 359 -33.60 26.20 32.85
N GLU A 360 -32.55 25.75 33.55
CA GLU A 360 -32.68 25.03 34.83
C GLU A 360 -32.12 25.84 36.00
N LEU A 361 -32.94 26.78 36.48
CA LEU A 361 -32.74 27.47 37.75
C LEU A 361 -33.63 26.86 38.83
N VAL A 362 -33.01 26.46 39.94
CA VAL A 362 -33.69 26.07 41.16
C VAL A 362 -33.69 27.28 42.09
N ALA A 363 -34.86 27.78 42.46
CA ALA A 363 -35.00 28.88 43.40
C ALA A 363 -35.74 28.44 44.66
N GLU A 364 -35.32 28.98 45.80
CA GLU A 364 -35.85 28.68 47.14
C GLU A 364 -35.88 29.94 47.99
N ASN A 365 -36.94 30.10 48.78
CA ASN A 365 -37.03 31.13 49.81
C ASN A 365 -37.18 30.46 51.20
N ASP A 366 -37.35 31.25 52.26
CA ASP A 366 -37.49 30.75 53.63
C ASP A 366 -38.69 29.78 53.84
N LEU A 367 -39.63 29.70 52.88
CA LEU A 367 -40.79 28.81 52.90
C LEU A 367 -40.60 27.54 52.02
N GLY A 368 -39.46 27.43 51.33
CA GLY A 368 -39.10 26.30 50.47
C GLY A 368 -38.99 26.67 48.99
N ARG A 369 -38.94 25.63 48.15
CA ARG A 369 -38.72 25.74 46.70
C ARG A 369 -39.85 26.52 46.02
N VAL A 370 -39.50 27.48 45.16
CA VAL A 370 -40.45 28.27 44.37
C VAL A 370 -40.43 27.86 42.90
N ASP A 371 -41.58 27.95 42.25
CA ASP A 371 -41.74 27.70 40.81
C ASP A 371 -41.38 28.98 40.04
N THR A 372 -40.20 28.98 39.40
CA THR A 372 -39.67 30.13 38.64
C THR A 372 -40.43 30.39 37.34
N GLY A 373 -41.29 29.46 36.90
CA GLY A 373 -42.14 29.62 35.72
C GLY A 373 -43.42 30.45 35.96
N LYS A 374 -43.70 30.84 37.22
CA LYS A 374 -44.89 31.61 37.61
C LYS A 374 -44.49 32.83 38.43
N PRO A 375 -45.34 33.85 38.57
CA PRO A 375 -45.11 34.91 39.56
C PRO A 375 -44.95 34.33 40.97
N PHE A 376 -43.86 34.68 41.65
CA PHE A 376 -43.55 34.23 43.01
C PHE A 376 -43.04 35.39 43.87
N LEU A 377 -43.05 35.20 45.19
CA LEU A 377 -42.56 36.18 46.15
C LEU A 377 -41.15 35.74 46.61
N PRO A 378 -40.07 36.38 46.13
CA PRO A 378 -38.69 35.92 46.39
C PRO A 378 -38.35 35.90 47.89
N PHE A 379 -38.95 36.81 48.66
CA PHE A 379 -38.74 36.94 50.11
C PHE A 379 -39.99 36.57 50.92
N GLY A 380 -40.89 35.78 50.34
CA GLY A 380 -42.16 35.40 50.94
C GLY A 380 -43.19 36.55 51.01
N PRO A 381 -44.38 36.29 51.56
CA PRO A 381 -45.49 37.25 51.63
C PRO A 381 -45.30 38.37 52.66
N GLN A 382 -44.42 38.17 53.65
CA GLN A 382 -44.10 39.16 54.68
C GLN A 382 -42.58 39.26 54.84
N PRO A 383 -41.88 39.95 53.92
CA PRO A 383 -40.42 40.05 53.96
C PRO A 383 -39.94 40.77 55.22
N LYS A 384 -38.97 40.19 55.89
CA LYS A 384 -38.28 40.76 57.07
C LYS A 384 -36.79 40.90 56.80
N THR A 385 -36.12 41.78 57.53
CA THR A 385 -34.64 41.85 57.50
C THR A 385 -34.05 40.48 57.81
N GLY A 386 -33.21 39.97 56.91
CA GLY A 386 -32.63 38.63 57.00
C GLY A 386 -33.37 37.54 56.21
N SER A 387 -34.49 37.85 55.55
CA SER A 387 -35.17 36.87 54.67
C SER A 387 -34.26 36.49 53.51
N THR A 388 -34.21 35.20 53.16
CA THR A 388 -33.29 34.68 52.15
C THR A 388 -34.00 34.30 50.85
N PHE A 389 -33.28 34.47 49.75
CA PHE A 389 -33.65 33.97 48.43
C PHE A 389 -32.42 33.31 47.82
N ALA A 390 -32.46 31.99 47.70
CA ALA A 390 -31.39 31.19 47.16
C ALA A 390 -31.73 30.80 45.72
N VAL A 391 -30.75 30.95 44.82
CA VAL A 391 -30.83 30.46 43.44
C VAL A 391 -29.63 29.56 43.19
N ALA A 392 -29.89 28.39 42.62
CA ALA A 392 -28.87 27.43 42.23
C ALA A 392 -29.13 26.95 40.79
N SER A 393 -28.05 26.61 40.09
CA SER A 393 -28.12 25.91 38.81
C SER A 393 -27.21 24.68 38.91
N PRO A 394 -27.71 23.46 38.62
CA PRO A 394 -26.88 22.26 38.58
C PRO A 394 -25.66 22.41 37.65
N GLU A 395 -25.83 23.17 36.56
CA GLU A 395 -24.78 23.45 35.60
C GLU A 395 -23.64 24.29 36.19
N MET A 396 -23.94 25.22 37.10
CA MET A 396 -22.95 26.10 37.73
C MET A 396 -22.10 25.38 38.78
N LEU A 397 -22.62 24.33 39.43
CA LEU A 397 -21.94 23.66 40.55
C LEU A 397 -20.60 23.02 40.15
N ASN A 398 -20.45 22.65 38.88
CA ASN A 398 -19.25 22.00 38.35
C ASN A 398 -18.33 22.95 37.58
N LYS A 399 -18.53 24.28 37.73
CA LYS A 399 -17.81 25.32 36.97
C LYS A 399 -17.27 26.39 37.92
N GLN A 400 -16.11 26.96 37.58
CA GLN A 400 -15.61 28.16 38.26
C GLN A 400 -16.35 29.39 37.72
N VAL A 401 -17.41 29.79 38.40
CA VAL A 401 -18.24 30.92 38.01
C VAL A 401 -17.51 32.24 38.29
N THR A 402 -17.25 33.02 37.24
CA THR A 402 -16.60 34.34 37.35
C THR A 402 -17.59 35.50 37.41
N SER A 403 -18.77 35.33 36.83
CA SER A 403 -19.88 36.30 36.90
C SER A 403 -21.23 35.59 36.89
N PHE A 404 -22.21 36.17 37.58
CA PHE A 404 -23.57 35.68 37.64
C PHE A 404 -24.53 36.86 37.73
N SER A 405 -25.55 36.86 36.87
CA SER A 405 -26.57 37.90 36.81
C SER A 405 -27.96 37.27 36.78
N LEU A 406 -28.87 37.80 37.59
CA LEU A 406 -30.28 37.41 37.60
C LEU A 406 -31.11 38.47 36.89
N ASN A 407 -31.86 38.05 35.87
CA ASN A 407 -32.85 38.90 35.23
C ASN A 407 -34.21 38.64 35.89
N LEU A 408 -34.71 39.61 36.64
CA LEU A 408 -36.02 39.56 37.27
C LEU A 408 -36.99 40.43 36.48
N ASN A 409 -38.09 39.83 36.02
CA ASN A 409 -39.22 40.57 35.48
C ASN A 409 -40.20 40.84 36.63
N TRP A 410 -40.42 42.11 36.94
CA TRP A 410 -41.24 42.58 38.06
C TRP A 410 -42.52 43.24 37.59
#